data_AF-A0A972A1C6-F1
#
_entry.id   AF-A0A972A1C6-F1
#
_cell.length_a   1.000
_cell.length_b   1.000
_cell.length_c   1.000
_cell.angle_alpha   90.00
_cell.angle_beta   90.00
_cell.angle_gamma   90.00
#
_symmetry.space_group_name_H-M   'P 1'
#
loop_
_entity.id
_entity.type
_entity.pdbx_description
1 polymer ?
#
loop_
_entity_poly.entity_id
_entity_poly.type
_entity_poly.pdbx_seq_one_letter_code
_entity_poly.pdbx_strand_id
1 'polypeptide(L)'
;MSLKLALKIHDSDNVATIFANDIKSGMQVEVRDKKGNAEIITVADDIPYGHKVAIADIGINEQIIKYGEEIGIATKEIKKGNHVHVHNLDSMRGRGDLKGGV
;
A
#
# COMPACT_ATOMS: atom_id res chain seq x y z
N MET A 1 -7.86 6.90 22.97
CA MET A 1 -7.45 7.24 21.58
C MET A 1 -8.15 6.28 20.65
N SER A 2 -8.72 6.75 19.54
CA SER A 2 -9.32 5.85 18.55
C SER A 2 -8.22 5.05 17.85
N LEU A 3 -8.45 3.75 17.66
CA LEU A 3 -7.54 2.88 16.92
C LEU A 3 -7.50 3.32 15.45
N LYS A 4 -6.29 3.49 14.91
CA LYS A 4 -6.08 3.80 13.49
C LYS A 4 -5.67 2.53 12.79
N LEU A 5 -6.68 1.83 12.27
CA LEU A 5 -6.51 0.49 11.73
C LEU A 5 -6.09 0.53 10.27
N ALA A 6 -5.19 -0.37 9.88
CA ALA A 6 -4.99 -0.79 8.50
C ALA A 6 -5.02 -2.32 8.40
N LEU A 7 -5.47 -2.86 7.26
CA LEU A 7 -5.54 -4.31 7.05
C LEU A 7 -4.58 -4.78 5.96
N LYS A 8 -3.72 -5.74 6.33
CA LYS A 8 -2.92 -6.61 5.46
C LYS A 8 -3.71 -7.91 5.26
N ILE A 9 -4.08 -8.24 4.03
CA ILE A 9 -5.04 -9.35 3.79
C ILE A 9 -4.31 -10.67 3.54
N HIS A 10 -3.20 -10.63 2.82
CA HIS A 10 -2.39 -11.79 2.48
C HIS A 10 -0.95 -11.65 2.97
N ASP A 11 -0.27 -12.77 3.24
CA ASP A 11 1.09 -12.78 3.78
C ASP A 11 2.10 -12.10 2.84
N SER A 12 1.89 -12.22 1.52
CA SER A 12 2.71 -11.60 0.47
C SER A 12 2.35 -10.14 0.18
N ASP A 13 1.32 -9.58 0.82
CA ASP A 13 0.99 -8.17 0.61
C ASP A 13 2.15 -7.28 1.08
N ASN A 14 2.53 -6.31 0.24
CA ASN A 14 3.48 -5.24 0.59
C ASN A 14 2.78 -3.88 0.81
N VAL A 15 1.45 -3.87 0.76
CA VAL A 15 0.59 -2.73 1.11
C VAL A 15 -0.57 -3.16 2.02
N ALA A 16 -1.08 -2.23 2.83
CA ALA A 16 -2.27 -2.42 3.66
C ALA A 16 -3.34 -1.35 3.33
N THR A 17 -4.60 -1.60 3.65
CA THR A 17 -5.70 -0.64 3.42
C THR A 17 -6.04 0.11 4.69
N ILE A 18 -6.13 1.44 4.65
CA ILE A 18 -6.51 2.28 5.79
C ILE A 18 -8.01 2.17 6.10
N PHE A 19 -8.36 1.92 7.37
CA PHE A 19 -9.72 1.90 7.92
C PHE A 19 -9.89 2.92 9.04
N ALA A 20 -9.30 4.10 8.86
CA ALA A 20 -9.40 5.23 9.78
C ALA A 20 -9.45 6.55 9.00
N ASN A 21 -10.14 7.53 9.56
CA ASN A 21 -10.18 8.89 9.02
C ASN A 21 -9.04 9.73 9.60
N ASP A 22 -8.78 10.87 8.96
CA ASP A 22 -7.83 11.90 9.42
C ASP A 22 -6.42 11.36 9.70
N ILE A 23 -5.96 10.43 8.87
CA ILE A 23 -4.56 9.98 8.90
C ILE A 23 -3.69 11.05 8.25
N LYS A 24 -2.84 11.66 9.07
CA LYS A 24 -1.87 12.69 8.70
C LYS A 24 -0.44 12.16 8.81
N SER A 25 0.45 12.77 8.03
CA SER A 25 1.89 12.48 8.12
C SER A 25 2.41 12.51 9.56
N GLY A 26 3.27 11.55 9.91
CA GLY A 26 3.83 11.37 11.25
C GLY A 26 2.93 10.59 12.22
N MET A 27 1.69 10.27 11.86
CA MET A 27 0.81 9.48 12.72
C MET A 27 1.14 7.99 12.68
N GLN A 28 0.88 7.31 13.79
CA GLN A 28 0.98 5.85 13.88
C GLN A 28 -0.33 5.18 13.46
N VAL A 29 -0.20 4.13 12.67
CA VAL A 29 -1.27 3.24 12.19
C VAL A 29 -0.92 1.81 12.58
N GLU A 30 -1.90 1.08 13.10
CA GLU A 30 -1.78 -0.34 13.42
C GLU A 30 -2.23 -1.17 12.23
N VAL A 31 -1.27 -1.86 11.61
CA VAL A 31 -1.51 -2.83 10.56
C VAL A 31 -1.82 -4.18 11.19
N ARG A 32 -3.00 -4.74 10.90
CA ARG A 32 -3.37 -6.09 11.33
C ARG A 32 -3.43 -7.06 10.15
N ASP A 33 -3.09 -8.31 10.41
CA ASP A 33 -3.30 -9.41 9.47
C ASP A 33 -4.43 -10.36 9.91
N LYS A 34 -4.78 -11.31 9.03
CA LYS A 34 -5.81 -12.33 9.30
C LYS A 34 -5.45 -13.32 10.41
N LYS A 35 -4.17 -13.41 10.80
CA LYS A 35 -3.67 -14.29 11.88
C LYS A 35 -3.75 -13.60 13.25
N GLY A 36 -4.13 -12.32 13.29
CA GLY A 36 -4.19 -11.52 14.50
C GLY A 36 -2.86 -10.86 14.88
N ASN A 37 -1.85 -10.93 14.01
CA ASN A 37 -0.61 -10.17 14.24
C ASN A 37 -0.87 -8.68 14.01
N ALA A 38 -0.15 -7.85 14.76
CA ALA A 38 -0.21 -6.40 14.64
C ALA A 38 1.18 -5.81 14.53
N GLU A 39 1.32 -4.81 13.65
CA GLU A 39 2.53 -3.99 13.51
C GLU A 39 2.14 -2.51 13.53
N ILE A 40 2.91 -1.69 14.24
CA ILE A 40 2.76 -0.24 14.21
C ILE A 40 3.68 0.35 13.15
N ILE A 41 3.11 1.12 12.22
CA ILE A 41 3.86 1.89 11.22
C ILE A 41 3.60 3.38 11.41
N THR A 42 4.62 4.20 11.16
CA THR A 42 4.46 5.65 11.04
C THR A 42 4.18 6.00 9.59
N VAL A 43 3.09 6.72 9.31
CA VAL A 43 2.79 7.17 7.95
C VAL A 43 3.64 8.38 7.58
N ALA A 44 4.07 8.46 6.33
CA ALA A 44 4.85 9.58 5.82
C ALA A 44 3.98 10.64 5.12
N ASP A 45 2.74 10.28 4.77
CA ASP A 45 1.81 11.10 4.00
C ASP A 45 0.46 11.22 4.71
N ASP A 46 -0.36 12.17 4.26
CA ASP A 46 -1.79 12.17 4.55
C ASP A 46 -2.46 11.06 3.73
N ILE A 47 -3.14 10.12 4.39
CA ILE A 47 -3.72 8.94 3.73
C ILE A 47 -5.24 8.91 3.91
N PRO A 48 -6.04 9.03 2.84
CA PRO A 48 -7.49 8.91 2.93
C PRO A 48 -7.96 7.52 3.40
N TYR A 49 -9.17 7.47 3.95
CA TYR A 49 -9.85 6.21 4.24
C TYR A 49 -9.97 5.34 2.97
N GLY A 50 -9.72 4.04 3.10
CA GLY A 50 -9.77 3.07 2.01
C GLY A 50 -8.55 3.09 1.08
N HIS A 51 -7.64 4.06 1.23
CA HIS A 51 -6.41 4.11 0.43
C HIS A 51 -5.35 3.16 0.98
N LYS A 52 -4.31 2.92 0.17
CA LYS A 52 -3.25 1.97 0.50
C LYS A 52 -2.08 2.68 1.17
N VAL A 53 -1.49 2.05 2.18
CA VAL A 53 -0.22 2.43 2.79
C VAL A 53 0.81 1.33 2.54
N ALA A 54 2.04 1.70 2.21
CA ALA A 54 3.14 0.74 2.06
C ALA A 54 3.56 0.18 3.43
N ILE A 55 3.72 -1.15 3.53
CA ILE A 55 4.15 -1.83 4.76
C ILE A 55 5.58 -2.39 4.67
N ALA A 56 6.20 -2.19 3.51
CA ALA A 56 7.61 -2.44 3.22
C ALA A 56 8.12 -1.32 2.26
N ASP A 57 9.43 -1.23 2.10
CA ASP A 57 10.02 -0.46 1.00
C ASP A 57 9.73 -1.20 -0.33
N ILE A 58 9.39 -0.45 -1.37
CA ILE A 58 9.08 -0.95 -2.71
C ILE A 58 9.88 -0.10 -3.70
N GLY A 59 10.80 -0.73 -4.42
CA GLY A 59 11.64 -0.10 -5.43
C GLY A 59 10.87 0.28 -6.70
N ILE A 60 11.46 1.15 -7.51
CA ILE A 60 10.92 1.48 -8.85
C ILE A 60 10.82 0.20 -9.69
N ASN A 61 9.71 0.04 -10.41
CA ASN A 61 9.34 -1.15 -11.19
C ASN A 61 9.13 -2.44 -10.37
N GLU A 62 9.20 -2.39 -9.05
CA GLU A 62 8.86 -3.53 -8.20
C GLU A 62 7.34 -3.72 -8.14
N GLN A 63 6.92 -4.97 -8.01
CA GLN A 63 5.52 -5.35 -7.92
C GLN A 63 4.88 -4.80 -6.65
N ILE A 64 3.68 -4.24 -6.78
CA ILE A 64 2.82 -3.90 -5.66
C ILE A 64 1.79 -5.01 -5.54
N ILE A 65 1.81 -5.70 -4.40
CA ILE A 65 1.05 -6.92 -4.14
C ILE A 65 -0.05 -6.62 -3.13
N LYS A 66 -1.30 -6.92 -3.50
CA LYS A 66 -2.45 -6.83 -2.60
C LYS A 66 -3.39 -8.00 -2.84
N TYR A 67 -3.93 -8.55 -1.75
CA TYR A 67 -4.74 -9.77 -1.77
C TYR A 67 -3.96 -10.98 -2.31
N GLY A 68 -2.63 -10.97 -2.20
CA GLY A 68 -1.77 -12.01 -2.74
C GLY A 68 -1.49 -11.90 -4.25
N GLU A 69 -2.01 -10.87 -4.91
CA GLU A 69 -1.92 -10.69 -6.36
C GLU A 69 -1.17 -9.40 -6.72
N GLU A 70 -0.46 -9.41 -7.84
CA GLU A 70 0.08 -8.18 -8.42
C GLU A 70 -1.07 -7.27 -8.88
N ILE A 71 -1.12 -6.06 -8.32
CA ILE A 71 -2.08 -5.00 -8.69
C ILE A 71 -1.45 -3.91 -9.54
N GLY A 72 -0.14 -3.98 -9.79
CA GLY A 72 0.61 -3.01 -10.57
C GLY A 72 2.09 -2.98 -10.16
N ILE A 73 2.82 -2.04 -10.74
CA ILE A 73 4.22 -1.77 -10.42
C ILE A 73 4.38 -0.36 -9.85
N ALA A 74 5.41 -0.16 -9.03
CA ALA A 74 5.73 1.16 -8.53
C ALA A 74 6.39 2.01 -9.63
N THR A 75 5.85 3.20 -9.90
CA THR A 75 6.43 4.15 -10.88
C THR A 75 7.48 5.07 -10.27
N LYS A 76 7.62 5.03 -8.95
CA LYS A 76 8.58 5.77 -8.12
C LYS A 76 9.00 4.87 -6.97
N GLU A 77 10.09 5.23 -6.29
CA GLU A 77 10.43 4.58 -5.03
C GLU A 77 9.34 4.89 -3.99
N ILE A 78 8.91 3.87 -3.25
CA ILE A 78 7.89 3.97 -2.21
C ILE A 78 8.51 3.42 -0.93
N LYS A 79 8.64 4.25 0.10
CA LYS A 79 9.11 3.82 1.42
C LYS A 79 7.96 3.30 2.27
N LYS A 80 8.29 2.45 3.24
CA LYS A 80 7.33 2.03 4.26
C LYS A 80 6.64 3.25 4.88
N GLY A 81 5.31 3.21 4.98
CA GLY A 81 4.48 4.30 5.49
C GLY A 81 4.00 5.30 4.43
N ASN A 82 4.47 5.21 3.18
CA ASN A 82 3.98 6.09 2.12
C ASN A 82 2.56 5.73 1.64
N HIS A 83 1.85 6.74 1.13
CA HIS A 83 0.58 6.58 0.42
C HIS A 83 0.80 5.92 -0.94
N VAL A 84 0.11 4.81 -1.22
CA VAL A 84 0.19 4.10 -2.51
C VAL A 84 -1.09 4.29 -3.32
N HIS A 85 -0.99 4.99 -4.44
CA HIS A 85 -2.12 5.31 -5.32
C HIS A 85 -1.66 5.62 -6.75
N VAL A 86 -2.56 6.11 -7.61
CA VAL A 86 -2.29 6.31 -9.05
C VAL A 86 -1.08 7.22 -9.37
N HIS A 87 -0.57 7.99 -8.40
CA HIS A 87 0.57 8.89 -8.59
C HIS A 87 1.94 8.17 -8.47
N ASN A 88 1.98 6.96 -7.90
CA ASN A 88 3.19 6.15 -7.69
C ASN A 88 2.98 4.64 -7.97
N LEU A 89 1.78 4.23 -8.38
CA LEU A 89 1.44 2.90 -8.84
C LEU A 89 0.82 3.00 -10.24
N ASP A 90 1.22 2.09 -11.12
CA ASP A 90 0.60 1.92 -12.43
C ASP A 90 0.19 0.45 -12.65
N SER A 91 -0.95 0.24 -13.29
CA SER A 91 -1.48 -1.11 -13.56
C SER A 91 -0.78 -1.68 -14.79
N MET A 92 -0.31 -2.93 -14.67
CA MET A 92 0.22 -3.69 -15.81
C MET A 92 -0.86 -4.45 -16.58
N ARG A 93 -2.08 -4.54 -16.03
CA ARG A 93 -3.21 -5.21 -16.68
C ARG A 93 -3.88 -4.28 -17.69
N GLY A 94 -4.21 -4.81 -18.87
CA GLY A 94 -4.98 -4.08 -19.89
C GLY A 94 -4.21 -3.01 -20.67
N ARG A 95 -2.87 -3.09 -20.69
CA ARG A 95 -1.96 -2.07 -21.25
C ARG A 95 -1.71 -2.24 -22.75
N GLY A 96 -2.77 -2.13 -23.55
CA GLY A 96 -2.67 -2.15 -25.02
C GLY A 96 -1.89 -0.96 -25.62
N ASP A 97 -1.59 0.05 -24.80
CA ASP A 97 -0.74 1.20 -25.11
C ASP A 97 0.76 0.88 -25.09
N LEU A 98 1.18 -0.18 -24.38
CA LEU A 98 2.58 -0.60 -24.34
C LEU A 98 2.93 -1.31 -25.66
N LYS A 99 3.72 -0.64 -26.50
CA LYS A 99 4.30 -1.26 -27.71
C LYS A 99 5.20 -2.42 -27.31
N GLY A 100 4.67 -3.65 -27.40
CA GLY A 100 5.39 -4.88 -27.06
C GLY A 100 4.60 -5.93 -26.27
N GLY A 101 3.30 -5.74 -26.03
CA GLY A 101 2.44 -6.82 -25.54
C GLY A 101 2.27 -7.91 -26.60
N VAL A 102 2.57 -9.16 -26.22
CA VAL A 102 2.57 -10.41 -27.01
C VAL A 102 1.50 -10.50 -28.09
#